data_AF-A0A183DF21-F1
#
_entry.id   AF-A0A183DF21-F1
#
_cell.length_a   1.000
_cell.length_b   1.000
_cell.length_c   1.000
_cell.angle_alpha   90.00
_cell.angle_beta   90.00
_cell.angle_gamma   90.00
#
_symmetry.space_group_name_H-M   'P 1'
#
loop_
_entity.id
_entity.type
_entity.pdbx_description
1 polymer ?
#
loop_
_entity_poly.entity_id
_entity_poly.type
_entity_poly.pdbx_seq_one_letter_code
_entity_poly.pdbx_strand_id
1 'polypeptide(L)'
;MAFQYNGYSSCPLVVSFNRVVLAEFTPEGPLETMPLDQSKPRYISFLLKRYVMPFIYWNFAVKGNWLGPTTVRRILHLGFSK
;
A
#
# COMPACT_ATOMS: atom_id res chain seq x y z
N MET A 1 5.64 14.36 -21.29
CA MET A 1 4.61 13.69 -20.47
C MET A 1 4.77 14.20 -19.05
N ALA A 2 3.87 15.07 -18.59
CA ALA A 2 3.88 15.48 -17.18
C ALA A 2 3.35 14.32 -16.35
N PHE A 3 4.14 13.83 -15.38
CA PHE A 3 3.64 12.89 -14.38
C PHE A 3 2.67 13.65 -13.49
N GLN A 4 1.38 13.38 -13.64
CA GLN A 4 0.35 13.96 -12.80
C GLN A 4 0.16 13.09 -11.56
N TYR A 5 0.24 13.70 -10.39
CA TYR A 5 -0.07 13.01 -9.15
C TYR A 5 -1.57 12.69 -9.10
N ASN A 6 -1.87 11.40 -8.91
CA ASN A 6 -3.23 10.86 -8.88
C ASN A 6 -3.90 10.97 -7.50
N GLY A 7 -3.33 11.73 -6.56
CA GLY A 7 -3.93 11.90 -5.23
C GLY A 7 -3.85 10.67 -4.33
N TYR A 8 -2.94 9.74 -4.63
CA TYR A 8 -2.85 8.47 -3.89
C TYR A 8 -2.53 8.64 -2.40
N SER A 9 -3.40 8.11 -1.54
CA SER A 9 -3.18 8.06 -0.11
C SER A 9 -3.48 6.68 0.45
N SER A 10 -2.81 6.34 1.54
CA SER A 10 -3.01 5.08 2.26
C SER A 10 -3.16 5.34 3.76
N CYS A 11 -4.20 4.78 4.36
CA CYS A 11 -4.45 4.80 5.79
C CYS A 11 -4.52 3.36 6.34
N PRO A 12 -3.45 2.88 7.02
CA PRO A 12 -3.47 1.57 7.64
C PRO A 12 -4.15 1.66 9.02
N LEU A 13 -5.44 1.32 9.05
CA LEU A 13 -6.31 1.35 10.23
C LEU A 13 -6.08 0.11 11.09
N VAL A 14 -5.53 0.30 12.29
CA VAL A 14 -5.33 -0.79 13.27
C VAL A 14 -6.66 -1.04 13.97
N VAL A 15 -7.26 -2.20 13.72
CA VAL A 15 -8.57 -2.59 14.28
C VAL A 15 -8.42 -3.53 15.46
N SER A 16 -7.32 -4.28 15.54
CA SER A 16 -6.95 -5.09 16.71
C SER A 16 -5.43 -5.16 16.85
N PHE A 17 -4.93 -5.72 17.96
CA PHE A 17 -3.50 -5.92 18.20
C PHE A 17 -2.77 -6.69 17.11
N ASN A 18 -3.49 -7.46 16.30
CA ASN A 18 -2.93 -8.29 15.23
C ASN A 18 -3.66 -8.13 13.88
N ARG A 19 -4.57 -7.17 13.71
CA ARG A 19 -5.26 -6.97 12.43
C ARG A 19 -5.30 -5.50 12.04
N VAL A 20 -5.05 -5.29 10.75
CA VAL A 20 -5.08 -3.97 10.12
C VAL A 20 -5.94 -4.04 8.86
N VAL A 21 -6.77 -3.02 8.68
CA VAL A 21 -7.44 -2.70 7.41
C VAL A 21 -6.54 -1.71 6.68
N LEU A 22 -6.06 -2.09 5.49
CA LEU A 22 -5.12 -1.26 4.73
C LEU A 22 -5.93 -0.49 3.69
N ALA A 23 -6.52 0.64 4.11
CA ALA A 23 -7.31 1.47 3.20
C ALA A 23 -6.39 2.25 2.26
N GLU A 24 -6.59 2.09 0.96
CA GLU A 24 -5.85 2.81 -0.07
C GLU A 24 -6.84 3.46 -1.02
N PHE A 25 -6.67 4.75 -1.30
CA PHE A 25 -7.66 5.52 -2.03
C PHE A 25 -7.01 6.67 -2.81
N THR A 26 -7.69 7.08 -3.87
CA THR A 26 -7.48 8.32 -4.61
C THR A 26 -8.73 9.20 -4.46
N PRO A 27 -8.73 10.46 -4.94
CA PRO A 27 -9.92 11.29 -4.94
C PRO A 27 -11.11 10.68 -5.69
N GLU A 28 -10.85 9.72 -6.58
CA GLU A 28 -11.83 9.04 -7.43
C GLU A 28 -12.42 7.77 -6.78
N GLY A 29 -11.74 7.16 -5.81
CA GLY A 29 -12.22 5.92 -5.18
C GLY A 29 -11.13 5.06 -4.53
N PRO A 30 -11.46 3.83 -4.11
CA PRO A 30 -10.51 2.89 -3.54
C PRO A 30 -9.52 2.39 -4.59
N LEU A 31 -8.23 2.38 -4.25
CA LEU A 31 -7.14 1.97 -5.13
C LEU A 31 -6.20 1.00 -4.40
N GLU A 32 -6.58 -0.28 -4.36
CA GLU A 32 -5.85 -1.31 -3.62
C GLU A 32 -4.54 -1.71 -4.33
N THR A 33 -3.44 -1.83 -3.56
CA THR A 33 -2.13 -2.30 -4.04
C THR A 33 -2.05 -3.82 -4.06
N MET A 34 -2.71 -4.49 -3.11
CA MET A 34 -2.70 -5.94 -3.00
C MET A 34 -3.81 -6.58 -3.85
N PRO A 35 -3.62 -7.78 -4.41
CA PRO A 35 -4.65 -8.52 -5.16
C PRO A 35 -5.69 -9.18 -4.22
N LEU A 36 -5.87 -8.61 -3.04
CA LEU A 36 -6.64 -9.15 -1.94
C LEU A 36 -7.48 -8.03 -1.35
N ASP A 37 -8.79 -8.24 -1.20
CA ASP A 37 -9.72 -7.29 -0.57
C ASP A 37 -9.12 -6.72 0.73
N GLN A 38 -8.71 -5.44 0.68
CA GLN A 38 -8.03 -4.72 1.75
C GLN A 38 -9.02 -4.07 2.73
N SER A 39 -10.33 -4.10 2.42
CA SER A 39 -11.40 -3.66 3.31
C SER A 39 -11.57 -4.59 4.52
N LYS A 40 -11.11 -5.85 4.39
CA LYS A 40 -11.17 -6.82 5.49
C LYS A 40 -9.96 -6.70 6.42
N PRO A 41 -10.15 -6.85 7.74
CA PRO A 41 -9.05 -6.85 8.70
C PRO A 41 -8.17 -8.08 8.49
N ARG A 42 -6.89 -7.86 8.11
CA ARG A 42 -5.94 -8.94 7.83
C ARG A 42 -4.70 -8.88 8.72
N TYR A 43 -4.19 -10.07 9.05
CA TYR A 43 -2.92 -10.24 9.76
C TYR A 43 -1.72 -9.87 8.88
N ILE A 44 -1.78 -10.16 7.58
CA ILE A 44 -0.73 -9.81 6.61
C ILE A 44 -0.55 -8.29 6.54
N SER A 45 -1.65 -7.52 6.49
CA SER A 45 -1.63 -6.06 6.53
C SER A 45 -1.02 -5.52 7.83
N PHE A 46 -1.24 -6.22 8.95
CA PHE A 46 -0.62 -5.89 10.23
C PHE A 46 0.90 -6.11 10.18
N LEU A 47 1.36 -7.26 9.68
CA LEU A 47 2.79 -7.54 9.51
C LEU A 47 3.47 -6.53 8.58
N LEU A 48 2.82 -6.19 7.46
CA LEU A 48 3.30 -5.18 6.52
C LEU A 48 3.48 -3.83 7.22
N LYS A 49 2.45 -3.35 7.94
CA LYS A 49 2.51 -2.08 8.68
C LYS A 49 3.57 -2.11 9.79
N ARG A 50 3.67 -3.22 10.54
CA ARG A 50 4.52 -3.33 11.72
C ARG A 50 6.00 -3.46 11.37
N TYR A 51 6.35 -4.24 10.35
CA TYR A 51 7.73 -4.62 10.06
C TYR A 51 8.25 -4.06 8.73
N VAL A 52 7.44 -4.15 7.67
CA VAL A 52 7.88 -3.80 6.31
C VAL A 52 7.89 -2.29 6.09
N MET A 53 6.84 -1.57 6.51
CA MET A 53 6.75 -0.12 6.35
C MET A 53 7.90 0.63 7.03
N PRO A 54 8.28 0.35 8.30
CA PRO A 54 9.43 1.01 8.93
C PRO A 54 10.74 0.71 8.20
N PHE A 55 10.95 -0.54 7.77
CA PHE A 55 12.15 -0.92 7.02
C PHE A 55 12.26 -0.14 5.70
N ILE A 56 11.17 -0.06 4.93
CA ILE A 56 11.13 0.70 3.67
C ILE A 56 11.33 2.19 3.94
N TYR A 57 10.70 2.72 4.99
CA TYR A 57 10.81 4.13 5.35
C TYR A 57 12.27 4.53 5.58
N TRP A 58 12.97 3.85 6.47
CA TRP A 58 14.35 4.18 6.83
C TRP A 58 15.37 3.86 5.72
N ASN A 59 15.20 2.76 5.00
CA ASN A 59 16.19 2.32 4.02
C ASN A 59 16.01 2.92 2.63
N PHE A 60 14.78 3.28 2.25
CA PHE A 60 14.47 3.72 0.89
C PHE A 60 13.77 5.08 0.84
N ALA A 61 12.76 5.32 1.68
CA ALA A 61 11.98 6.57 1.61
C ALA A 61 12.77 7.79 2.03
N VAL A 62 13.48 7.71 3.16
CA VAL A 62 14.35 8.81 3.62
C VAL A 62 15.51 9.06 2.64
N LYS A 63 15.90 8.07 1.84
CA LYS A 63 16.96 8.18 0.82
C LYS A 63 16.44 8.66 -0.55
N GLY A 64 15.13 8.90 -0.69
CA GLY A 64 14.51 9.31 -1.96
C GLY A 64 14.31 8.19 -2.98
N ASN A 65 14.60 6.94 -2.62
CA ASN A 65 14.48 5.78 -3.50
C ASN A 65 13.08 5.14 -3.47
N TRP A 66 12.12 5.75 -2.76
CA TRP A 66 10.74 5.26 -2.66
C TRP A 66 9.75 6.34 -3.12
N LEU A 67 9.13 6.11 -4.28
CA LEU A 67 8.16 7.02 -4.90
C LEU A 67 6.69 6.58 -4.67
N GLY A 68 6.48 5.60 -3.80
CA GLY A 68 5.16 5.04 -3.49
C GLY A 68 4.94 3.63 -4.03
N PRO A 69 3.76 3.05 -3.74
CA PRO A 69 3.47 1.65 -4.06
C PRO A 69 3.07 1.41 -5.50
N THR A 70 3.05 2.42 -6.39
CA THR A 70 2.65 2.29 -7.80
C THR A 70 3.46 1.21 -8.53
N THR A 71 4.76 1.14 -8.29
CA THR A 71 5.65 0.11 -8.86
C THR A 71 5.30 -1.28 -8.32
N VAL A 72 5.06 -1.39 -7.01
CA VAL A 72 4.70 -2.64 -6.34
C VAL A 72 3.32 -3.12 -6.80
N ARG A 73 2.34 -2.21 -6.91
CA ARG A 73 1.02 -2.49 -7.45
C ARG A 73 1.13 -3.06 -8.86
N ARG A 74 1.91 -2.42 -9.75
CA ARG A 74 2.10 -2.93 -11.12
C ARG A 74 2.66 -4.35 -11.11
N ILE A 75 3.66 -4.64 -10.28
CA ILE A 75 4.26 -5.98 -10.18
C ILE A 75 3.26 -7.01 -9.64
N LEU A 76 2.52 -6.68 -8.58
CA LEU A 76 1.56 -7.59 -7.95
C LEU A 76 0.36 -7.87 -8.86
N HIS A 77 -0.10 -6.90 -9.64
CA HIS A 77 -1.22 -7.05 -10.57
C HIS A 77 -0.83 -7.64 -11.92
N LEU A 78 0.44 -7.55 -12.34
CA LEU A 78 0.94 -8.23 -13.55
C LEU A 78 0.79 -9.76 -13.50
N GLY A 79 0.75 -10.35 -12.31
CA GLY A 79 0.55 -11.80 -12.11
C GLY A 79 -0.92 -12.25 -12.05
N PHE A 80 -1.89 -11.31 -11.98
CA PHE A 80 -3.33 -11.60 -11.88
C PHE A 80 -4.08 -11.21 -13.16
N SER A 81 -3.40 -11.18 -14.30
CA SER A 81 -4.01 -11.00 -15.62
C SER A 81 -4.98 -12.14 -15.92
N LYS A 82 -6.25 -11.93 -15.58
CA LYS A 82 -7.40 -12.46 -16.29
C LYS A 82 -8.25 -11.28 -16.75
#